data_AF-Q8ZU42-F1
#
_entry.id   AF-Q8ZU42-F1
#
_cell.length_a   1.000
_cell.length_b   1.000
_cell.length_c   1.000
_cell.angle_alpha   90.00
_cell.angle_beta   90.00
_cell.angle_gamma   90.00
#
_symmetry.space_group_name_H-M   'P 1'
#
loop_
_entity.id
_entity.type
_entity.pdbx_description
1 polymer ?
#
loop_
_entity_poly.entity_id
_entity_poly.type
_entity_poly.pdbx_seq_one_letter_code
_entity_poly.pdbx_strand_id
1 'polypeptide(L)'
;MQRYIMTSLALYAASFAAGIAGVSLLSALLSIGALFLIAVFLMKAHSLLIALKDKFWDKLSGVWLGGEYSAALWLFLLSGIGSEALLAIISSQFESIAALFPIDAAQGEVISQEVLNKAFALAALSLGLAALAAVGLAAWAYLIEVFTRDVYLIKVATGVGEFRPYSATFYILLSLITLGFLYYFWLYSLWRWISQLTSSTK
;
A
#
# COMPACT_ATOMS: atom_id res chain seq x y z
N MET A 1 0.60 17.15 -7.17
CA MET A 1 0.29 15.70 -7.03
C MET A 1 1.37 14.82 -7.63
N GLN A 2 1.75 15.02 -8.90
CA GLN A 2 2.81 14.24 -9.57
C GLN A 2 4.13 14.14 -8.79
N ARG A 3 4.58 15.23 -8.13
CA ARG A 3 5.78 15.22 -7.28
C ARG A 3 5.71 14.16 -6.17
N TYR A 4 4.55 13.98 -5.52
CA TYR A 4 4.39 12.96 -4.47
C TYR A 4 4.56 11.54 -5.02
N ILE A 5 4.05 11.27 -6.22
CA ILE A 5 4.20 9.96 -6.89
C ILE A 5 5.66 9.70 -7.20
N MET A 6 6.36 10.66 -7.83
CA MET A 6 7.76 10.50 -8.22
C MET A 6 8.71 10.37 -7.02
N THR A 7 8.52 11.20 -5.99
CA THR A 7 9.32 11.11 -4.76
C THR A 7 9.04 9.80 -4.02
N SER A 8 7.78 9.36 -3.94
CA SER A 8 7.45 8.06 -3.37
C SER A 8 8.10 6.91 -4.13
N LEU A 9 8.09 6.93 -5.48
CA LEU A 9 8.73 5.91 -6.30
C LEU A 9 10.25 5.87 -6.06
N ALA A 10 10.89 7.03 -5.97
CA ALA A 10 12.31 7.11 -5.67
C ALA A 10 12.64 6.54 -4.28
N LEU A 11 11.83 6.85 -3.27
CA LEU A 11 11.97 6.28 -1.92
C LEU A 11 11.74 4.77 -1.92
N TYR A 12 10.75 4.29 -2.66
CA TYR A 12 10.47 2.85 -2.78
C TYR A 12 11.62 2.09 -3.46
N ALA A 13 12.14 2.61 -4.57
CA ALA A 13 13.30 2.03 -5.25
C ALA A 13 14.55 2.04 -4.35
N ALA A 14 14.78 3.14 -3.62
CA ALA A 14 15.88 3.24 -2.67
C ALA A 14 15.70 2.27 -1.48
N SER A 15 14.48 2.09 -0.99
CA SER A 15 14.16 1.09 0.03
C SER A 15 14.51 -0.32 -0.44
N PHE A 16 14.10 -0.69 -1.66
CA PHE A 16 14.39 -1.99 -2.24
C PHE A 16 15.91 -2.23 -2.36
N ALA A 17 16.67 -1.22 -2.82
CA ALA A 17 18.12 -1.29 -2.88
C ALA A 17 18.77 -1.43 -1.49
N ALA A 18 18.29 -0.68 -0.49
CA ALA A 18 18.75 -0.77 0.89
C ALA A 18 18.46 -2.15 1.50
N GLY A 19 17.31 -2.74 1.18
CA GLY A 19 16.94 -4.10 1.59
C GLY A 19 17.89 -5.16 1.01
N ILE A 20 18.20 -5.07 -0.28
CA ILE A 20 19.20 -5.96 -0.93
C ILE A 20 20.59 -5.79 -0.30
N ALA A 21 20.97 -4.56 0.06
CA ALA A 21 22.23 -4.28 0.72
C ALA A 21 22.26 -4.70 2.22
N GLY A 22 21.18 -5.27 2.76
CA GLY A 22 21.09 -5.72 4.16
C GLY A 22 20.86 -4.60 5.17
N VAL A 23 20.64 -3.35 4.75
CA VAL A 23 20.44 -2.20 5.64
C VAL A 23 18.96 -2.06 6.01
N SER A 24 18.47 -3.00 6.83
CA SER A 24 17.03 -3.19 7.14
C SER A 24 16.36 -1.92 7.69
N LEU A 25 17.00 -1.18 8.60
CA LEU A 25 16.43 0.03 9.19
C LEU A 25 16.24 1.14 8.15
N LEU A 26 17.24 1.34 7.28
CA LEU A 26 17.16 2.34 6.21
C LEU A 26 16.08 1.98 5.20
N SER A 27 15.99 0.70 4.82
CA SER A 27 14.93 0.18 3.96
C SER A 27 13.55 0.50 4.54
N ALA A 28 13.29 0.15 5.80
CA ALA A 28 12.01 0.43 6.45
C ALA A 28 11.67 1.93 6.51
N LEU A 29 12.64 2.80 6.85
CA LEU A 29 12.41 4.26 6.89
C LEU A 29 12.05 4.82 5.50
N LEU A 30 12.73 4.36 4.46
CA LEU A 30 12.45 4.76 3.07
C LEU A 30 11.08 4.24 2.62
N SER A 31 10.71 3.00 2.95
CA SER A 31 9.38 2.43 2.68
C SER A 31 8.27 3.22 3.38
N ILE A 32 8.44 3.54 4.67
CA ILE A 32 7.50 4.36 5.46
C ILE A 32 7.32 5.74 4.80
N GLY A 33 8.41 6.37 4.39
CA GLY A 33 8.37 7.63 3.65
C GLY A 33 7.61 7.52 2.33
N ALA A 34 7.83 6.44 1.56
CA ALA A 34 7.11 6.16 0.33
C ALA A 34 5.60 5.99 0.56
N LEU A 35 5.20 5.22 1.57
CA LEU A 35 3.81 4.98 1.99
C LEU A 35 3.11 6.27 2.41
N PHE A 36 3.79 7.10 3.21
CA PHE A 36 3.26 8.39 3.63
C PHE A 36 2.97 9.31 2.45
N LEU A 37 3.88 9.40 1.48
CA LEU A 37 3.68 10.20 0.28
C LEU A 37 2.55 9.66 -0.61
N ILE A 38 2.38 8.34 -0.70
CA ILE A 38 1.23 7.71 -1.38
C ILE A 38 -0.07 8.12 -0.68
N ALA A 39 -0.13 8.01 0.65
CA ALA A 39 -1.32 8.38 1.41
C ALA A 39 -1.67 9.87 1.22
N VAL A 40 -0.68 10.76 1.29
CA VAL A 40 -0.88 12.19 1.00
C VAL A 40 -1.40 12.42 -0.43
N PHE A 41 -0.86 11.70 -1.41
CA PHE A 41 -1.37 11.77 -2.79
C PHE A 41 -2.83 11.32 -2.87
N LEU A 42 -3.18 10.17 -2.29
CA LEU A 42 -4.54 9.63 -2.34
C LEU A 42 -5.55 10.51 -1.57
N MET A 43 -5.18 11.09 -0.44
CA MET A 43 -6.02 12.06 0.26
C MET A 43 -6.34 13.28 -0.62
N LYS A 44 -5.33 13.80 -1.34
CA LYS A 44 -5.53 14.90 -2.30
C LYS A 44 -6.40 14.49 -3.48
N ALA A 45 -6.20 13.29 -4.02
CA ALA A 45 -7.02 12.72 -5.08
C ALA A 45 -8.48 12.59 -4.64
N HIS A 46 -8.72 12.07 -3.43
CA HIS A 46 -10.06 11.94 -2.84
C HIS A 46 -10.75 13.30 -2.68
N SER A 47 -10.06 14.32 -2.18
CA SER A 47 -10.62 15.67 -2.06
C SER A 47 -11.03 16.25 -3.42
N LEU A 48 -10.21 16.07 -4.45
CA LEU A 48 -10.57 16.52 -5.82
C LEU A 48 -11.73 15.71 -6.40
N LEU A 49 -11.79 14.42 -6.11
CA LEU A 49 -12.88 13.54 -6.53
C LEU A 49 -14.21 13.98 -5.90
N ILE A 50 -14.22 14.31 -4.60
CA ILE A 50 -15.41 14.85 -3.91
C ILE A 50 -15.87 16.16 -4.60
N ALA A 51 -14.94 17.09 -4.86
CA ALA A 51 -15.29 18.34 -5.53
C ALA A 51 -15.88 18.12 -6.93
N LEU A 52 -15.37 17.14 -7.69
CA LEU A 52 -15.93 16.75 -8.98
C LEU A 52 -17.30 16.09 -8.82
N LYS A 53 -17.47 15.21 -7.83
CA LYS A 53 -18.76 14.56 -7.53
C LYS A 53 -19.82 15.59 -7.19
N ASP A 54 -19.52 16.55 -6.32
CA ASP A 54 -20.45 17.62 -5.94
C ASP A 54 -20.83 18.48 -7.16
N LYS A 55 -19.85 18.80 -8.02
CA LYS A 55 -20.08 19.55 -9.27
C LYS A 55 -21.02 18.83 -10.26
N PHE A 56 -20.97 17.51 -10.31
CA PHE A 56 -21.77 16.69 -11.24
C PHE A 56 -22.87 15.89 -10.55
N TRP A 57 -23.27 16.30 -9.35
CA TRP A 57 -24.18 15.53 -8.51
C TRP A 57 -25.51 15.24 -9.19
N ASP A 58 -26.06 16.20 -9.92
CA ASP A 58 -27.33 16.04 -10.65
C ASP A 58 -27.30 14.85 -11.63
N LYS A 59 -26.14 14.58 -12.23
CA LYS A 59 -25.94 13.46 -13.16
C LYS A 59 -25.50 12.17 -12.47
N LEU A 60 -24.95 12.26 -11.26
CA LEU A 60 -24.35 11.13 -10.54
C LEU A 60 -25.26 10.54 -9.47
N SER A 61 -26.25 11.29 -8.97
CA SER A 61 -27.09 10.91 -7.84
C SER A 61 -27.75 9.53 -7.96
N GLY A 62 -28.10 9.10 -9.17
CA GLY A 62 -28.70 7.78 -9.43
C GLY A 62 -27.73 6.61 -9.61
N VAL A 63 -26.42 6.87 -9.71
CA VAL A 63 -25.38 5.84 -10.00
C VAL A 63 -24.21 5.88 -9.02
N TRP A 64 -24.15 6.87 -8.13
CA TRP A 64 -23.05 7.02 -7.18
C TRP A 64 -23.17 6.00 -6.06
N LEU A 65 -22.19 5.09 -5.99
CA LEU A 65 -22.17 4.00 -5.02
C LEU A 65 -21.53 4.41 -3.68
N GLY A 66 -20.71 5.47 -3.67
CA GLY A 66 -19.97 5.89 -2.47
C GLY A 66 -18.89 4.89 -2.04
N GLY A 67 -18.02 5.30 -1.14
CA GLY A 67 -16.96 4.45 -0.62
C GLY A 67 -16.32 5.01 0.64
N GLU A 68 -15.80 4.13 1.47
CA GLU A 68 -15.18 4.46 2.76
C GLU A 68 -13.69 4.78 2.57
N TYR A 69 -13.41 5.87 1.85
CA TYR A 69 -12.05 6.30 1.53
C TYR A 69 -11.22 6.58 2.79
N SER A 70 -11.79 7.26 3.77
CA SER A 70 -11.06 7.67 4.98
C SER A 70 -10.57 6.45 5.77
N ALA A 71 -11.47 5.52 6.07
CA ALA A 71 -11.11 4.29 6.80
C ALA A 71 -10.09 3.46 6.02
N ALA A 72 -10.29 3.27 4.72
CA ALA A 72 -9.36 2.52 3.89
C ALA A 72 -7.97 3.17 3.79
N LEU A 73 -7.90 4.50 3.70
CA LEU A 73 -6.62 5.23 3.70
C LEU A 73 -5.86 5.06 5.02
N TRP A 74 -6.57 5.16 6.15
CA TRP A 74 -5.96 4.96 7.47
C TRP A 74 -5.50 3.52 7.66
N LEU A 75 -6.33 2.54 7.28
CA LEU A 75 -5.96 1.13 7.35
C LEU A 75 -4.75 0.84 6.48
N PHE A 76 -4.72 1.32 5.23
CA PHE A 76 -3.57 1.19 4.33
C PHE A 76 -2.30 1.78 4.94
N LEU A 77 -2.36 3.01 5.46
CA LEU A 77 -1.19 3.71 5.99
C LEU A 77 -0.67 3.05 7.27
N LEU A 78 -1.55 2.80 8.25
CA LEU A 78 -1.14 2.29 9.56
C LEU A 78 -0.67 0.84 9.47
N SER A 79 -1.34 0.00 8.68
CA SER A 79 -0.91 -1.37 8.47
C SER A 79 0.40 -1.46 7.70
N GLY A 80 0.60 -0.60 6.69
CA GLY A 80 1.86 -0.50 5.96
C GLY A 80 3.01 -0.07 6.87
N ILE A 81 2.86 1.03 7.61
CA ILE A 81 3.89 1.51 8.56
C ILE A 81 4.17 0.45 9.63
N GLY A 82 3.12 -0.15 10.19
CA GLY A 82 3.26 -1.21 11.19
C GLY A 82 4.00 -2.43 10.64
N SER A 83 3.73 -2.82 9.40
CA SER A 83 4.42 -3.95 8.74
C SER A 83 5.90 -3.66 8.53
N GLU A 84 6.25 -2.48 8.04
CA GLU A 84 7.66 -2.06 7.85
C GLU A 84 8.41 -2.01 9.18
N ALA A 85 7.81 -1.43 10.22
CA ALA A 85 8.40 -1.35 11.54
C ALA A 85 8.61 -2.75 12.15
N LEU A 86 7.60 -3.61 12.07
CA LEU A 86 7.66 -4.97 12.61
C LEU A 86 8.65 -5.85 11.83
N LEU A 87 8.72 -5.70 10.51
CA LEU A 87 9.70 -6.38 9.67
C LEU A 87 11.12 -5.96 10.05
N ALA A 88 11.38 -4.67 10.25
CA ALA A 88 12.69 -4.18 10.70
C ALA A 88 13.09 -4.77 12.06
N ILE A 89 12.14 -4.85 13.01
CA ILE A 89 12.36 -5.47 14.31
C ILE A 89 12.68 -6.95 14.14
N ILE A 90 11.88 -7.71 13.39
CA ILE A 90 12.10 -9.14 13.16
C ILE A 90 13.47 -9.37 12.51
N SER A 91 13.83 -8.62 11.48
CA SER A 91 15.14 -8.71 10.81
C SER A 91 16.30 -8.45 11.77
N SER A 92 16.17 -7.48 12.69
CA SER A 92 17.21 -7.20 13.69
C SER A 92 17.39 -8.32 14.73
N GLN A 93 16.34 -9.13 14.94
CA GLN A 93 16.37 -10.25 15.89
C GLN A 93 16.83 -11.56 15.22
N PHE A 94 16.85 -11.63 13.88
CA PHE A 94 17.13 -12.88 13.15
C PHE A 94 18.56 -13.40 13.38
N GLU A 95 19.57 -12.53 13.51
CA GLU A 95 20.94 -12.93 13.85
C GLU A 95 21.04 -13.55 15.25
N SER A 96 20.21 -13.07 16.20
CA SER A 96 20.07 -13.63 17.55
C SER A 96 19.34 -14.99 17.53
N ILE A 97 18.43 -15.20 16.56
CA ILE A 97 17.63 -16.42 16.43
C ILE A 97 18.38 -17.55 15.72
N ALA A 98 19.22 -17.25 14.73
CA ALA A 98 20.07 -18.25 14.09
C ALA A 98 21.02 -18.93 15.10
N ALA A 99 21.38 -18.23 16.18
CA ALA A 99 22.17 -18.77 17.29
C ALA A 99 21.35 -19.64 18.28
N LEU A 100 20.02 -19.64 18.22
CA LEU A 100 19.14 -20.44 19.10
C LEU A 100 18.95 -21.89 18.65
N PHE A 101 19.27 -22.21 17.40
CA PHE A 101 19.20 -23.57 16.85
C PHE A 101 20.60 -24.02 16.39
N PRO A 102 21.51 -24.37 17.32
CA PRO A 102 22.75 -25.02 16.92
C PRO A 102 22.41 -26.30 16.16
N ILE A 103 23.01 -26.45 14.97
CA ILE A 103 22.80 -27.58 14.06
C ILE A 103 23.27 -28.92 14.67
N ASP A 104 23.95 -28.88 15.83
CA ASP A 104 24.33 -30.06 16.62
C ASP A 104 23.15 -30.61 17.44
N ALA A 105 22.05 -30.96 16.77
CA ALA A 105 20.95 -31.75 17.33
C ALA A 105 21.33 -33.25 17.47
N ALA A 106 22.53 -33.53 18.00
CA ALA A 106 23.03 -34.89 18.19
C ALA A 106 22.93 -35.39 19.64
N GLN A 107 22.48 -34.55 20.59
CA GLN A 107 22.26 -34.98 21.98
C GLN A 107 20.93 -34.42 22.45
N GLY A 108 20.10 -35.28 23.06
CA GLY A 108 18.74 -34.98 23.49
C GLY A 108 18.66 -33.96 24.61
N GLU A 109 19.04 -32.72 24.34
CA GLU A 109 18.83 -31.59 25.22
C GLU A 109 17.34 -31.27 25.32
N VAL A 110 16.86 -31.20 26.54
CA VAL A 110 15.53 -30.70 26.87
C VAL A 110 15.46 -29.25 26.39
N ILE A 111 14.64 -28.97 25.38
CA ILE A 111 14.40 -27.60 24.90
C ILE A 111 14.01 -26.74 26.12
N SER A 112 14.84 -25.75 26.45
CA SER A 112 14.59 -24.91 27.61
C SER A 112 13.30 -24.09 27.42
N GLN A 113 12.60 -23.81 28.52
CA GLN A 113 11.38 -22.98 28.48
C GLN A 113 11.64 -21.59 27.89
N GLU A 114 12.87 -21.08 28.01
CA GLU A 114 13.31 -19.83 27.39
C GLU A 114 13.32 -19.92 25.85
N VAL A 115 13.83 -21.02 25.28
CA VAL A 115 13.84 -21.25 23.82
C VAL A 115 12.42 -21.37 23.28
N LEU A 116 11.55 -22.11 23.98
CA LEU A 116 10.13 -22.20 23.63
C LEU A 116 9.45 -20.82 23.66
N ASN A 117 9.66 -20.04 24.73
CA ASN A 117 9.08 -18.70 24.85
C ASN A 117 9.56 -17.76 23.73
N LYS A 118 10.84 -17.80 23.35
CA LYS A 118 11.38 -17.02 22.22
C LYS A 118 10.78 -17.46 20.88
N ALA A 119 10.62 -18.76 20.65
CA ALA A 119 9.97 -19.29 19.45
C ALA A 119 8.50 -18.87 19.36
N PHE A 120 7.74 -18.95 20.47
CA PHE A 120 6.35 -18.46 20.52
C PHE A 120 6.25 -16.96 20.29
N ALA A 121 7.16 -16.17 20.88
CA ALA A 121 7.21 -14.73 20.65
C ALA A 121 7.46 -14.39 19.18
N LEU A 122 8.41 -15.09 18.53
CA LEU A 122 8.67 -14.91 17.09
C LEU A 122 7.45 -15.31 16.25
N ALA A 123 6.83 -16.45 16.54
CA ALA A 123 5.63 -16.89 15.84
C ALA A 123 4.49 -15.87 15.98
N ALA A 124 4.29 -15.31 17.18
CA ALA A 124 3.30 -14.27 17.42
C ALA A 124 3.61 -12.98 16.64
N LEU A 125 4.88 -12.55 16.58
CA LEU A 125 5.32 -11.41 15.78
C LEU A 125 5.12 -11.65 14.28
N SER A 126 5.45 -12.84 13.77
CA SER A 126 5.23 -13.21 12.38
C SER A 126 3.74 -13.25 12.02
N LEU A 127 2.89 -13.77 12.91
CA LEU A 127 1.43 -13.74 12.74
C LEU A 127 0.89 -12.30 12.75
N GLY A 128 1.41 -11.45 13.63
CA GLY A 128 1.08 -10.03 13.66
C GLY A 128 1.47 -9.31 12.36
N LEU A 129 2.65 -9.60 11.81
CA LEU A 129 3.11 -9.08 10.52
C LEU A 129 2.19 -9.55 9.38
N ALA A 130 1.83 -10.83 9.36
CA ALA A 130 0.92 -11.38 8.35
C ALA A 130 -0.47 -10.73 8.43
N ALA A 131 -0.98 -10.49 9.64
CA ALA A 131 -2.27 -9.80 9.84
C ALA A 131 -2.21 -8.35 9.34
N LEU A 132 -1.14 -7.61 9.67
CA LEU A 132 -0.96 -6.24 9.16
C LEU A 132 -0.85 -6.21 7.64
N ALA A 133 -0.04 -7.09 7.05
CA ALA A 133 0.07 -7.22 5.60
C ALA A 133 -1.28 -7.53 4.94
N ALA A 134 -2.08 -8.43 5.52
CA ALA A 134 -3.42 -8.76 5.01
C ALA A 134 -4.37 -7.55 5.04
N VAL A 135 -4.40 -6.81 6.16
CA VAL A 135 -5.19 -5.57 6.28
C VAL A 135 -4.74 -4.53 5.27
N GLY A 136 -3.43 -4.35 5.11
CA GLY A 136 -2.86 -3.39 4.16
C GLY A 136 -3.18 -3.74 2.71
N LEU A 137 -3.07 -5.02 2.34
CA LEU A 137 -3.44 -5.52 1.01
C LEU A 137 -4.93 -5.34 0.72
N ALA A 138 -5.81 -5.65 1.69
CA ALA A 138 -7.25 -5.47 1.53
C ALA A 138 -7.60 -3.98 1.36
N ALA A 139 -7.05 -3.10 2.20
CA ALA A 139 -7.26 -1.66 2.11
C ALA A 139 -6.71 -1.08 0.80
N TRP A 140 -5.53 -1.52 0.37
CA TRP A 140 -4.92 -1.12 -0.90
C TRP A 140 -5.77 -1.54 -2.11
N ALA A 141 -6.21 -2.80 -2.16
CA ALA A 141 -7.06 -3.31 -3.25
C ALA A 141 -8.40 -2.55 -3.30
N TYR A 142 -9.01 -2.33 -2.14
CA TYR A 142 -10.24 -1.54 -2.02
C TYR A 142 -10.04 -0.11 -2.55
N LEU A 143 -8.96 0.58 -2.18
CA LEU A 143 -8.67 1.93 -2.69
C LEU A 143 -8.55 1.94 -4.21
N ILE A 144 -7.84 0.96 -4.80
CA ILE A 144 -7.74 0.85 -6.27
C ILE A 144 -9.12 0.70 -6.90
N GLU A 145 -9.96 -0.17 -6.35
CA GLU A 145 -11.30 -0.43 -6.84
C GLU A 145 -12.18 0.83 -6.81
N VAL A 146 -12.33 1.44 -5.63
CA VAL A 146 -13.26 2.55 -5.42
C VAL A 146 -12.81 3.78 -6.23
N PHE A 147 -11.52 4.13 -6.24
CA PHE A 147 -11.02 5.24 -7.06
C PHE A 147 -11.24 4.99 -8.55
N THR A 148 -10.94 3.79 -9.05
CA THR A 148 -11.06 3.47 -10.48
C THR A 148 -12.54 3.53 -10.91
N ARG A 149 -13.43 2.98 -10.08
CA ARG A 149 -14.88 3.00 -10.29
C ARG A 149 -15.44 4.41 -10.28
N ASP A 150 -15.14 5.21 -9.26
CA ASP A 150 -15.74 6.53 -9.09
C ASP A 150 -15.26 7.52 -10.16
N VAL A 151 -13.98 7.46 -10.53
CA VAL A 151 -13.45 8.21 -11.70
C VAL A 151 -14.17 7.78 -12.98
N TYR A 152 -14.44 6.49 -13.16
CA TYR A 152 -15.20 6.00 -14.30
C TYR A 152 -16.62 6.53 -14.34
N LEU A 153 -17.33 6.53 -13.21
CA LEU A 153 -18.69 7.06 -13.12
C LEU A 153 -18.74 8.55 -13.47
N ILE A 154 -17.84 9.37 -12.89
CA ILE A 154 -17.76 10.80 -13.20
C ILE A 154 -17.48 11.02 -14.69
N LYS A 155 -16.59 10.23 -15.27
CA LYS A 155 -16.27 10.31 -16.70
C LYS A 155 -17.47 9.99 -17.58
N VAL A 156 -18.19 8.91 -17.31
CA VAL A 156 -19.41 8.54 -18.06
C VAL A 156 -20.47 9.63 -17.95
N ALA A 157 -20.66 10.22 -16.77
CA ALA A 157 -21.62 11.30 -16.55
C ALA A 157 -21.24 12.62 -17.27
N THR A 158 -19.94 12.87 -17.46
CA THR A 158 -19.43 14.11 -18.06
C THR A 158 -19.16 14.02 -19.55
N GLY A 159 -18.96 12.81 -20.09
CA GLY A 159 -18.62 12.59 -21.50
C GLY A 159 -17.21 13.07 -21.89
N VAL A 160 -16.37 13.43 -20.91
CA VAL A 160 -15.05 14.01 -21.16
C VAL A 160 -13.97 12.93 -21.26
N GLY A 161 -13.17 13.01 -22.32
CA GLY A 161 -11.88 12.35 -22.43
C GLY A 161 -11.92 10.91 -22.97
N GLU A 162 -10.83 10.52 -23.63
CA GLU A 162 -10.58 9.13 -24.04
C GLU A 162 -10.09 8.32 -22.83
N PHE A 163 -11.04 7.83 -22.04
CA PHE A 163 -10.77 7.00 -20.87
C PHE A 163 -11.35 5.59 -21.06
N ARG A 164 -10.46 4.60 -21.07
CA ARG A 164 -10.75 3.17 -20.89
C ARG A 164 -9.85 2.69 -19.75
N PRO A 165 -10.32 2.70 -18.49
CA PRO A 165 -9.54 2.14 -17.41
C PRO A 165 -9.45 0.63 -17.69
N TYR A 166 -8.27 0.07 -17.51
CA TYR A 166 -8.21 -1.37 -17.28
C TYR A 166 -8.96 -1.68 -15.97
N SER A 167 -9.48 -2.89 -15.80
CA SER A 167 -10.23 -3.24 -14.59
C SER A 167 -9.38 -3.02 -13.33
N ALA A 168 -10.00 -2.74 -12.19
CA ALA A 168 -9.28 -2.65 -10.91
C ALA A 168 -8.44 -3.92 -10.65
N THR A 169 -9.00 -5.09 -11.01
CA THR A 169 -8.33 -6.39 -10.98
C THR A 169 -7.03 -6.40 -11.80
N PHE A 170 -7.01 -5.80 -12.99
CA PHE A 170 -5.79 -5.70 -13.80
C PHE A 170 -4.70 -4.93 -13.05
N TYR A 171 -5.02 -3.77 -12.47
CA TYR A 171 -4.05 -2.98 -11.72
C TYR A 171 -3.56 -3.70 -10.46
N ILE A 172 -4.44 -4.42 -9.77
CA ILE A 172 -4.08 -5.23 -8.59
C ILE A 172 -3.11 -6.34 -8.99
N LEU A 173 -3.49 -7.21 -9.94
CA LEU A 173 -2.66 -8.35 -10.36
C LEU A 173 -1.31 -7.91 -10.92
N LEU A 174 -1.31 -6.87 -11.75
CA LEU A 174 -0.10 -6.36 -12.37
C LEU A 174 0.85 -5.74 -11.32
N SER A 175 0.29 -5.06 -10.32
CA SER A 175 1.09 -4.54 -9.19
C SER A 175 1.68 -5.69 -8.37
N LEU A 176 0.91 -6.75 -8.07
CA LEU A 176 1.44 -7.89 -7.32
C LEU A 176 2.58 -8.60 -8.07
N ILE A 177 2.42 -8.85 -9.38
CA ILE A 177 3.43 -9.51 -10.20
C ILE A 177 4.73 -8.68 -10.31
N THR A 178 4.61 -7.36 -10.26
CA THR A 178 5.76 -6.45 -10.38
C THR A 178 6.27 -5.94 -9.04
N LEU A 179 5.93 -6.62 -7.95
CA LEU A 179 6.35 -6.23 -6.60
C LEU A 179 6.01 -4.76 -6.31
N GLY A 180 4.83 -4.31 -6.69
CA GLY A 180 4.37 -2.94 -6.46
C GLY A 180 4.90 -1.88 -7.43
N PHE A 181 5.86 -2.15 -8.33
CA PHE A 181 6.34 -1.10 -9.25
C PHE A 181 5.23 -0.57 -10.17
N LEU A 182 4.36 -1.45 -10.69
CA LEU A 182 3.25 -1.02 -11.55
C LEU A 182 2.05 -0.45 -10.77
N TYR A 183 2.09 -0.44 -9.43
CA TYR A 183 1.17 0.39 -8.65
C TYR A 183 1.39 1.88 -8.93
N TYR A 184 2.63 2.31 -9.16
CA TYR A 184 2.94 3.69 -9.52
C TYR A 184 2.39 4.08 -10.89
N PHE A 185 2.24 3.12 -11.81
CA PHE A 185 1.53 3.34 -13.07
C PHE A 185 0.05 3.64 -12.82
N TRP A 186 -0.60 2.91 -11.89
CA TRP A 186 -1.96 3.22 -11.48
C TRP A 186 -2.07 4.59 -10.80
N LEU A 187 -1.18 4.93 -9.86
CA LEU A 187 -1.16 6.25 -9.21
C LEU A 187 -1.02 7.40 -10.24
N TYR A 188 -0.13 7.23 -11.21
CA TYR A 188 0.03 8.17 -12.31
C TYR A 188 -1.24 8.27 -13.18
N SER A 189 -1.84 7.13 -13.50
CA SER A 189 -3.08 7.08 -14.28
C SER A 189 -4.22 7.80 -13.55
N LEU A 190 -4.40 7.53 -12.25
CA LEU A 190 -5.37 8.20 -11.40
C LEU A 190 -5.17 9.71 -11.38
N TRP A 191 -3.93 10.17 -11.17
CA TRP A 191 -3.59 11.58 -11.25
C TRP A 191 -3.98 12.19 -12.59
N ARG A 192 -3.63 11.53 -13.70
CA ARG A 192 -3.93 12.00 -15.06
C ARG A 192 -5.43 12.11 -15.28
N TRP A 193 -6.20 11.10 -14.90
CA TRP A 193 -7.66 11.07 -15.09
C TRP A 193 -8.35 12.18 -14.30
N ILE A 194 -8.04 12.33 -13.01
CA ILE A 194 -8.57 13.43 -12.19
C ILE A 194 -8.17 14.79 -12.80
N SER A 195 -6.92 14.95 -13.23
CA SER A 195 -6.46 16.21 -13.83
C SER A 195 -7.24 16.57 -15.09
N GLN A 196 -7.51 15.60 -15.97
CA GLN A 196 -8.31 15.80 -17.19
C GLN A 196 -9.75 16.21 -16.87
N LEU A 197 -10.38 15.57 -15.87
CA LEU A 197 -11.73 15.92 -15.42
C LEU A 197 -11.78 17.30 -14.77
N THR A 198 -10.74 17.71 -14.05
CA THR A 198 -10.66 19.06 -13.48
C THR A 198 -10.39 20.13 -14.55
N SER A 199 -9.54 19.87 -15.54
CA SER A 199 -9.16 20.86 -16.55
C SER A 199 -10.21 21.10 -17.63
N SER A 200 -10.92 20.05 -18.05
CA SER A 200 -11.99 20.11 -19.05
C SER A 200 -13.27 20.80 -18.58
N THR A 201 -13.36 21.09 -17.28
CA THR A 201 -14.56 21.64 -16.65
C THR A 201 -14.34 23.08 -16.17
N LYS A 202 -13.20 23.69 -16.48
CA LYS A 202 -12.98 25.14 -16.42
C LYS A 202 -13.47 25.76 -17.71
#